data_AF-A0A3C1B762-F1
#
_entry.id   AF-A0A3C1B762-F1
#
_cell.length_a   1.000
_cell.length_b   1.000
_cell.length_c   1.000
_cell.angle_alpha   90.00
_cell.angle_beta   90.00
_cell.angle_gamma   90.00
#
_symmetry.space_group_name_H-M   'P 1'
#
loop_
_entity.id
_entity.type
_entity.pdbx_description
1 polymer ?
#
loop_
_entity_poly.entity_id
_entity_poly.type
_entity_poly.pdbx_seq_one_letter_code
_entity_poly.pdbx_strand_id
1 'polypeptide(L)'
;MEAQKQAVLYRMVTSQKICVHGLKAKDLLKRNGYRVDDRHLKDPDAIQTFKKAHNVPSLPQVFIENKAIGGFDELCKHFGVKSNAENGTTYKPIIALFAIAGFLAFNTLWLGAADKSLIRFIELFVSISMVLLGMQKLQDIERFATMFLNYDLLAQRWVRYAYIYPFIETLAGLLMMVGAFTIVMAPVTLIAASIGALSVFKAVYIDKRDLKCACVGGDSKVPLGFISLLENIMMLAMASWMLTKLL
;
A
#
# COMPACT_ATOMS: atom_id res chain seq x y z
N MET A 1 -7.28 2.87 -46.41
CA MET A 1 -7.96 3.52 -45.27
C MET A 1 -8.39 2.40 -44.35
N GLU A 2 -7.64 2.10 -43.28
CA GLU A 2 -8.09 1.11 -42.30
C GLU A 2 -9.39 1.62 -41.67
N ALA A 3 -10.42 0.77 -41.64
CA ALA A 3 -11.70 1.11 -41.01
C ALA A 3 -11.43 1.47 -39.54
N GLN A 4 -11.69 2.71 -39.16
CA GLN A 4 -11.43 3.20 -37.81
C GLN A 4 -12.33 2.42 -36.84
N LYS A 5 -11.72 1.58 -35.99
CA LYS A 5 -12.46 0.72 -35.06
C LYS A 5 -13.34 1.57 -34.14
N GLN A 6 -14.63 1.23 -34.03
CA GLN A 6 -15.59 1.97 -33.23
C GLN A 6 -15.99 1.21 -31.97
N ALA A 7 -16.10 1.92 -30.86
CA ALA A 7 -16.60 1.39 -29.59
C ALA A 7 -17.65 2.33 -29.01
N VAL A 8 -18.73 1.78 -28.46
CA VAL A 8 -19.76 2.52 -27.72
C VAL A 8 -19.58 2.25 -26.24
N LEU A 9 -19.49 3.31 -25.45
CA LEU A 9 -19.35 3.24 -24.00
C LEU A 9 -20.57 3.89 -23.35
N TYR A 10 -21.31 3.11 -22.56
CA TYR A 10 -22.35 3.64 -21.69
C TYR A 10 -21.80 3.79 -20.28
N ARG A 11 -21.85 5.01 -19.74
CA ARG A 11 -21.45 5.28 -18.35
C ARG A 11 -22.40 6.25 -17.66
N MET A 12 -22.50 6.08 -16.36
CA MET A 12 -23.25 7.00 -15.51
C MET A 12 -22.47 8.30 -15.33
N VAL A 13 -23.13 9.42 -15.59
CA VAL A 13 -22.60 10.77 -15.32
C VAL A 13 -23.73 11.58 -14.72
N THR A 14 -23.80 11.64 -13.41
CA THR A 14 -24.76 12.49 -12.70
C THR A 14 -24.05 13.72 -12.15
N SER A 15 -24.80 14.76 -11.79
CA SER A 15 -24.26 15.95 -11.13
C SER A 15 -23.56 15.64 -9.79
N GLN A 16 -23.91 14.51 -9.16
CA GLN A 16 -23.41 14.10 -7.85
C GLN A 16 -22.32 13.01 -7.93
N LYS A 17 -22.22 12.23 -9.02
CA LYS A 17 -21.33 11.07 -9.09
C LYS A 17 -20.74 10.86 -10.48
N ILE A 18 -19.42 10.82 -10.54
CA ILE A 18 -18.65 10.50 -11.74
C ILE A 18 -18.34 9.01 -11.77
N CYS A 19 -18.63 8.33 -12.88
CA CYS A 19 -18.25 6.93 -13.07
C CYS A 19 -16.74 6.79 -13.36
N VAL A 20 -15.96 6.52 -12.31
CA VAL A 20 -14.50 6.34 -12.38
C VAL A 20 -14.11 5.20 -13.34
N HIS A 21 -14.79 4.06 -13.27
CA HIS A 21 -14.54 2.93 -14.17
C HIS A 21 -14.90 3.26 -15.63
N GLY A 22 -15.91 4.09 -15.87
CA GLY A 22 -16.25 4.56 -17.21
C GLY A 22 -15.16 5.44 -17.82
N LEU A 23 -14.55 6.32 -17.03
CA LEU A 23 -13.40 7.11 -17.50
C LEU A 23 -12.19 6.24 -17.84
N LYS A 24 -11.89 5.24 -17.00
CA LYS A 24 -10.81 4.27 -17.29
C LYS A 24 -11.09 3.44 -18.54
N ALA A 25 -12.34 2.99 -18.74
CA ALA A 25 -12.76 2.27 -19.94
C ALA A 25 -12.58 3.14 -21.20
N LYS A 26 -13.00 4.41 -21.14
CA LYS A 26 -12.85 5.38 -22.23
C LYS A 26 -11.39 5.57 -22.63
N ASP A 27 -10.51 5.75 -21.64
CA ASP A 27 -9.07 5.92 -21.87
C ASP A 27 -8.44 4.64 -22.45
N LEU A 28 -8.79 3.46 -21.92
CA LEU A 28 -8.29 2.18 -22.42
C LEU A 28 -8.68 1.94 -23.89
N LEU A 29 -9.93 2.21 -24.26
CA LEU A 29 -10.40 2.12 -25.64
C LEU A 29 -9.63 3.07 -26.56
N LYS A 30 -9.43 4.34 -26.14
CA LYS A 30 -8.69 5.33 -26.93
C LYS A 30 -7.22 4.93 -27.16
N ARG A 31 -6.54 4.40 -26.13
CA ARG A 31 -5.15 3.93 -26.22
C ARG A 31 -5.00 2.74 -27.17
N ASN A 32 -6.04 1.92 -27.32
CA ASN A 32 -6.09 0.82 -28.28
C ASN A 32 -6.59 1.24 -29.68
N GLY A 33 -6.67 2.54 -29.96
CA GLY A 33 -6.98 3.07 -31.30
C GLY A 33 -8.48 3.13 -31.65
N TYR A 34 -9.38 2.92 -30.68
CA TYR A 34 -10.82 2.99 -30.94
C TYR A 34 -11.34 4.42 -30.90
N ARG A 35 -12.25 4.74 -31.83
CA ARG A 35 -13.13 5.91 -31.73
C ARG A 35 -14.27 5.57 -30.78
N VAL A 36 -14.33 6.28 -29.65
CA VAL A 36 -15.30 6.02 -28.58
C VAL A 36 -16.51 6.94 -28.69
N ASP A 37 -17.70 6.37 -28.90
CA ASP A 37 -19.00 7.01 -28.68
C ASP A 37 -19.35 6.93 -27.18
N ASP A 38 -19.14 8.02 -26.45
CA ASP A 38 -19.29 8.11 -24.99
C ASP A 38 -20.71 8.58 -24.62
N ARG A 39 -21.61 7.63 -24.35
CA ARG A 39 -23.02 7.86 -24.02
C ARG A 39 -23.21 7.96 -22.51
N HIS A 40 -23.77 9.09 -22.06
CA HIS A 40 -23.96 9.38 -20.65
C HIS A 40 -25.39 9.09 -20.21
N LEU A 41 -25.53 8.29 -19.17
CA LEU A 41 -26.78 8.08 -18.46
C LEU A 41 -26.80 9.01 -17.25
N LYS A 42 -27.67 10.03 -17.30
CA LYS A 42 -27.74 11.10 -16.29
C LYS A 42 -28.82 10.86 -15.22
N ASP A 43 -29.89 10.17 -15.61
CA ASP A 43 -31.06 9.96 -14.75
C ASP A 43 -31.05 8.56 -14.10
N PRO A 44 -31.40 8.42 -12.81
CA PRO A 44 -31.50 7.12 -12.14
C PRO A 44 -32.44 6.14 -12.86
N ASP A 45 -33.57 6.63 -13.39
CA ASP A 45 -34.54 5.81 -14.14
C ASP A 45 -33.98 5.34 -15.48
N ALA A 46 -33.22 6.20 -16.18
CA ALA A 46 -32.52 5.82 -17.40
C ALA A 46 -31.45 4.76 -17.13
N ILE A 47 -30.76 4.84 -15.99
CA ILE A 47 -29.77 3.84 -15.57
C ILE A 47 -30.44 2.50 -15.26
N GLN A 48 -31.54 2.49 -14.50
CA GLN A 48 -32.28 1.25 -14.22
C GLN A 48 -32.86 0.64 -15.49
N THR A 49 -33.46 1.46 -16.36
CA THR A 49 -34.01 1.02 -17.63
C THR A 49 -32.93 0.40 -18.50
N PHE A 50 -31.76 1.04 -18.61
CA PHE A 50 -30.62 0.49 -19.35
C PHE A 50 -30.13 -0.84 -18.77
N LYS A 51 -29.98 -0.93 -17.44
CA LYS A 51 -29.56 -2.16 -16.77
C LYS A 51 -30.53 -3.31 -17.01
N LYS A 52 -31.84 -3.06 -16.94
CA LYS A 52 -32.89 -4.05 -17.22
C LYS A 52 -32.90 -4.46 -18.69
N ALA A 53 -32.85 -3.49 -19.61
CA ALA A 53 -32.89 -3.74 -21.05
C ALA A 53 -31.69 -4.57 -21.54
N HIS A 54 -30.51 -4.35 -20.97
CA HIS A 54 -29.30 -5.09 -21.34
C HIS A 54 -28.96 -6.25 -20.39
N ASN A 55 -29.80 -6.51 -19.38
CA ASN A 55 -29.59 -7.53 -18.33
C ASN A 55 -28.19 -7.48 -17.67
N VAL A 56 -27.74 -6.27 -17.34
CA VAL A 56 -26.40 -6.02 -16.76
C VAL A 56 -26.50 -5.50 -15.32
N PRO A 57 -25.67 -6.01 -14.39
CA PRO A 57 -25.74 -5.60 -12.99
C PRO A 57 -25.15 -4.20 -12.75
N SER A 58 -24.18 -3.79 -13.56
CA SER A 58 -23.36 -2.60 -13.33
C SER A 58 -23.04 -1.81 -14.60
N LEU A 59 -22.64 -0.55 -14.39
CA LEU A 59 -22.06 0.35 -15.40
C LEU A 59 -20.59 0.61 -15.00
N PRO A 60 -19.68 0.89 -15.95
CA PRO A 60 -19.91 1.11 -17.38
C PRO A 60 -20.23 -0.18 -18.16
N GLN A 61 -20.76 -0.04 -19.36
CA GLN A 61 -20.88 -1.12 -20.34
C GLN A 61 -20.24 -0.71 -21.66
N VAL A 62 -19.41 -1.60 -22.20
CA VAL A 62 -18.62 -1.38 -23.39
C VAL A 62 -19.10 -2.31 -24.50
N PHE A 63 -19.32 -1.73 -25.68
CA PHE A 63 -19.66 -2.44 -26.90
C PHE A 63 -18.59 -2.12 -27.94
N ILE A 64 -18.03 -3.15 -28.58
CA ILE A 64 -17.07 -3.02 -29.67
C ILE A 64 -17.69 -3.72 -30.88
N GLU A 65 -17.79 -3.03 -32.02
CA GLU A 65 -18.35 -3.62 -33.26
C GLU A 65 -19.70 -4.31 -33.05
N ASN A 66 -20.61 -3.66 -32.31
CA ASN A 66 -21.93 -4.19 -31.90
C ASN A 66 -21.92 -5.45 -31.00
N LYS A 67 -20.76 -5.91 -30.54
CA LYS A 67 -20.63 -6.99 -29.56
C LYS A 67 -20.48 -6.41 -28.15
N ALA A 68 -21.30 -6.89 -27.22
CA ALA A 68 -21.16 -6.56 -25.80
C ALA A 68 -19.88 -7.18 -25.24
N ILE A 69 -18.94 -6.34 -24.79
CA ILE A 69 -17.72 -6.78 -24.09
C ILE A 69 -18.01 -6.94 -22.59
N GLY A 70 -18.80 -6.03 -22.02
CA GLY A 70 -19.14 -6.03 -20.60
C GLY A 70 -18.66 -4.78 -19.88
N GLY A 71 -18.33 -4.94 -18.60
CA GLY A 71 -17.81 -3.87 -17.77
C GLY A 71 -16.33 -3.56 -18.02
N PHE A 72 -15.74 -2.78 -17.10
CA PHE A 72 -14.34 -2.41 -17.21
C PHE A 72 -13.39 -3.63 -17.05
N ASP A 73 -13.76 -4.59 -16.21
CA ASP A 73 -12.91 -5.77 -15.96
C ASP A 73 -12.91 -6.71 -17.18
N GLU A 74 -14.06 -6.91 -17.83
CA GLU A 74 -14.16 -7.66 -19.07
C GLU A 74 -13.43 -6.94 -20.22
N LEU A 75 -13.49 -5.61 -20.27
CA LEU A 75 -12.71 -4.82 -21.22
C LEU A 75 -11.19 -5.00 -21.02
N CYS A 76 -10.74 -5.04 -19.76
CA CYS A 76 -9.34 -5.32 -19.45
C CYS A 76 -8.93 -6.70 -19.97
N LYS A 77 -9.75 -7.73 -19.72
CA LYS A 77 -9.53 -9.09 -20.24
C LYS A 77 -9.50 -9.15 -21.76
N HIS A 78 -10.41 -8.43 -22.42
CA HIS A 78 -10.48 -8.35 -23.89
C HIS A 78 -9.17 -7.82 -24.51
N PHE A 79 -8.53 -6.83 -23.87
CA PHE A 79 -7.25 -6.29 -24.32
C PHE A 79 -6.02 -6.99 -23.70
N GLY A 80 -6.20 -8.06 -22.92
CA GLY A 80 -5.10 -8.72 -22.21
C GLY A 80 -4.41 -7.83 -21.16
N VAL A 81 -5.08 -6.76 -20.70
CA VAL A 81 -4.57 -5.86 -19.66
C VAL A 81 -5.04 -6.36 -18.31
N LYS A 82 -4.15 -6.38 -17.31
CA LYS A 82 -4.52 -6.78 -15.93
C LYS A 82 -5.45 -5.74 -15.32
N SER A 83 -6.64 -6.16 -14.89
CA SER A 83 -7.56 -5.28 -14.15
C SER A 83 -7.10 -5.11 -12.70
N ASN A 84 -7.48 -4.01 -12.04
CA ASN A 84 -7.16 -3.82 -10.62
C ASN A 84 -7.84 -4.86 -9.70
N ALA A 85 -8.94 -5.46 -10.16
CA ALA A 85 -9.65 -6.51 -9.44
C ALA A 85 -8.82 -7.80 -9.36
N GLU A 86 -8.02 -8.10 -10.38
CA GLU A 86 -7.13 -9.29 -10.45
C GLU A 86 -5.78 -9.09 -9.76
N ASN A 87 -5.50 -7.91 -9.19
CA ASN A 87 -4.21 -7.66 -8.58
C ASN A 87 -4.03 -8.55 -7.34
N GLY A 88 -3.22 -9.59 -7.47
CA GLY A 88 -2.66 -10.37 -6.36
C GLY A 88 -1.69 -9.54 -5.52
N THR A 89 -0.73 -10.21 -4.90
CA THR A 89 0.29 -9.57 -4.06
C THR A 89 1.01 -8.45 -4.81
N THR A 90 1.14 -7.28 -4.18
CA THR A 90 1.73 -6.08 -4.82
C THR A 90 2.79 -5.47 -3.92
N TYR A 91 4.03 -5.41 -4.40
CA TYR A 91 5.16 -4.80 -3.68
C TYR A 91 5.36 -3.31 -4.00
N LYS A 92 4.61 -2.75 -4.96
CA LYS A 92 4.78 -1.36 -5.44
C LYS A 92 4.74 -0.31 -4.31
N PRO A 93 3.80 -0.35 -3.35
CA PRO A 93 3.77 0.64 -2.26
C PRO A 93 5.05 0.63 -1.42
N ILE A 94 5.64 -0.54 -1.22
CA ILE A 94 6.82 -0.72 -0.39
C ILE A 94 8.08 -0.27 -1.11
N ILE A 95 8.20 -0.63 -2.38
CA ILE A 95 9.31 -0.14 -3.22
C ILE A 95 9.28 1.39 -3.26
N ALA A 96 8.09 1.99 -3.42
CA ALA A 96 7.94 3.44 -3.39
C ALA A 96 8.35 4.03 -2.02
N LEU A 97 7.92 3.42 -0.91
CA LEU A 97 8.26 3.86 0.44
C LEU A 97 9.77 3.84 0.69
N PHE A 98 10.44 2.72 0.42
CA PHE A 98 11.89 2.61 0.64
C PHE A 98 12.68 3.47 -0.36
N ALA A 99 12.22 3.61 -1.61
CA ALA A 99 12.85 4.54 -2.56
C ALA A 99 12.79 5.99 -2.05
N ILE A 100 11.62 6.44 -1.58
CA ILE A 100 11.46 7.77 -0.99
C ILE A 100 12.31 7.92 0.26
N ALA A 101 12.36 6.91 1.14
CA ALA A 101 13.23 6.92 2.31
C ALA A 101 14.70 7.08 1.93
N GLY A 102 15.17 6.37 0.90
CA GLY A 102 16.53 6.48 0.38
C GLY A 102 16.83 7.87 -0.17
N PHE A 103 15.92 8.44 -0.98
CA PHE A 103 16.08 9.81 -1.48
C PHE A 103 16.07 10.84 -0.36
N LEU A 104 15.23 10.68 0.66
CA LEU A 104 15.19 11.57 1.81
C LEU A 104 16.47 11.47 2.65
N ALA A 105 16.98 10.25 2.89
CA ALA A 105 18.26 10.05 3.57
C ALA A 105 19.42 10.71 2.82
N PHE A 106 19.46 10.53 1.49
CA PHE A 106 20.44 11.19 0.63
C PHE A 106 20.33 12.71 0.67
N ASN A 107 19.11 13.26 0.54
CA ASN A 107 18.89 14.71 0.61
C ASN A 107 19.28 15.28 1.98
N THR A 108 18.98 14.56 3.07
CA THR A 108 19.32 14.98 4.44
C THR A 108 20.83 15.03 4.64
N LEU A 109 21.57 14.04 4.11
CA LEU A 109 23.04 14.08 4.08
C LEU A 109 23.60 15.20 3.22
N TRP A 110 22.95 15.49 2.09
CA TRP A 110 23.41 16.50 1.15
C TRP A 110 23.24 17.93 1.71
N LEU A 111 22.12 18.18 2.40
CA LEU A 111 21.79 19.47 3.01
C LEU A 111 22.48 19.68 4.36
N GLY A 112 22.76 18.59 5.09
CA GLY A 112 23.43 18.67 6.38
C GLY A 112 24.93 18.99 6.26
N ALA A 113 25.44 19.77 7.22
CA ALA A 113 26.89 19.92 7.44
C ALA A 113 27.53 18.69 8.13
N ALA A 114 26.73 17.66 8.43
CA ALA A 114 27.12 16.49 9.21
C ALA A 114 27.93 15.47 8.38
N ASP A 115 28.36 14.41 9.07
CA ASP A 115 29.06 13.26 8.50
C ASP A 115 28.34 12.69 7.26
N LYS A 116 29.03 12.66 6.11
CA LYS A 116 28.55 12.13 4.83
C LYS A 116 28.94 10.66 4.63
N SER A 117 29.34 9.96 5.69
CA SER A 117 29.67 8.54 5.65
C SER A 117 28.48 7.67 5.22
N LEU A 118 28.80 6.52 4.64
CA LEU A 118 27.81 5.48 4.32
C LEU A 118 27.08 5.00 5.57
N ILE A 119 27.74 5.01 6.73
CA ILE A 119 27.13 4.64 8.01
C ILE A 119 26.01 5.62 8.35
N ARG A 120 26.25 6.93 8.23
CA ARG A 120 25.22 7.94 8.49
C ARG A 120 24.06 7.86 7.50
N PHE A 121 24.34 7.51 6.23
CA PHE A 121 23.29 7.24 5.24
C PHE A 121 22.38 6.09 5.70
N ILE A 122 22.96 4.97 6.13
CA ILE A 122 22.21 3.80 6.59
C ILE A 122 21.37 4.12 7.83
N GLU A 123 21.93 4.85 8.80
CA GLU A 123 21.19 5.31 9.99
C GLU A 123 19.96 6.13 9.60
N LEU A 124 20.14 7.14 8.74
CA LEU A 124 19.05 7.99 8.26
C LEU A 124 18.03 7.19 7.45
N PHE A 125 18.49 6.29 6.58
CA PHE A 125 17.64 5.44 5.77
C PHE A 125 16.72 4.55 6.63
N VAL A 126 17.26 3.88 7.64
CA VAL A 126 16.47 3.01 8.53
C VAL A 126 15.51 3.85 9.37
N SER A 127 15.97 4.95 9.98
CA SER A 127 15.11 5.84 10.77
C SER A 127 13.96 6.44 9.95
N ILE A 128 14.24 6.96 8.75
CA ILE A 128 13.21 7.52 7.87
C ILE A 128 12.23 6.42 7.43
N SER A 129 12.72 5.22 7.12
CA SER A 129 11.86 4.08 6.78
C SER A 129 10.91 3.72 7.92
N MET A 130 11.41 3.68 9.17
CA MET A 130 10.58 3.46 10.37
C MET A 130 9.52 4.56 10.53
N VAL A 131 9.88 5.82 10.33
CA VAL A 131 8.91 6.93 10.41
C VAL A 131 7.83 6.82 9.34
N LEU A 132 8.21 6.49 8.10
CA LEU A 132 7.25 6.34 7.00
C LEU A 132 6.31 5.14 7.22
N LEU A 133 6.84 4.00 7.68
CA LEU A 133 6.03 2.81 8.01
C LEU A 133 5.13 3.08 9.24
N GLY A 134 5.68 3.72 10.28
CA GLY A 134 4.94 4.17 11.45
C GLY A 134 3.78 5.10 11.08
N MET A 135 4.01 6.04 10.16
CA MET A 135 2.95 6.89 9.61
C MET A 135 1.84 6.08 8.94
N GLN A 136 2.17 5.04 8.15
CA GLN A 136 1.15 4.16 7.55
C GLN A 136 0.33 3.42 8.62
N LYS A 137 0.96 3.01 9.73
CA LYS A 137 0.29 2.37 10.86
C LYS A 137 -0.63 3.35 11.60
N LEU A 138 -0.24 4.61 11.70
CA LEU A 138 -1.00 5.68 12.36
C LEU A 138 -2.20 6.19 11.54
N GLN A 139 -2.21 6.02 10.22
CA GLN A 139 -3.33 6.46 9.36
C GLN A 139 -4.65 5.74 9.68
N ASP A 140 -4.57 4.46 10.08
CA ASP A 140 -5.73 3.65 10.47
C ASP A 140 -5.32 2.67 11.57
N ILE A 141 -5.30 3.18 12.80
CA ILE A 141 -4.84 2.45 13.99
C ILE A 141 -5.71 1.22 14.25
N GLU A 142 -7.03 1.34 14.08
CA GLU A 142 -7.97 0.25 14.35
C GLU A 142 -7.70 -0.94 13.42
N ARG A 143 -7.54 -0.63 12.13
CA ARG A 143 -7.24 -1.65 11.13
C ARG A 143 -5.84 -2.22 11.30
N PHE A 144 -4.86 -1.39 11.67
CA PHE A 144 -3.53 -1.86 12.04
C PHE A 144 -3.61 -2.83 13.23
N ALA A 145 -4.23 -2.44 14.34
CA ALA A 145 -4.31 -3.23 15.56
C ALA A 145 -4.99 -4.58 15.31
N THR A 146 -6.10 -4.57 14.55
CA THR A 146 -6.79 -5.80 14.12
C THR A 146 -5.87 -6.74 13.35
N MET A 147 -5.09 -6.21 12.40
CA MET A 147 -4.15 -7.01 11.61
C MET A 147 -2.95 -7.49 12.43
N PHE A 148 -2.43 -6.65 13.32
CA PHE A 148 -1.27 -6.91 14.18
C PHE A 148 -1.54 -8.02 15.19
N LEU A 149 -2.75 -8.05 15.77
CA LEU A 149 -3.21 -9.10 16.70
C LEU A 149 -3.21 -10.51 16.08
N ASN A 150 -3.29 -10.64 14.75
CA ASN A 150 -3.30 -11.95 14.10
C ASN A 150 -1.98 -12.72 14.22
N TYR A 151 -0.88 -12.05 14.54
CA TYR A 151 0.44 -12.68 14.61
C TYR A 151 1.33 -12.21 15.76
N ASP A 152 1.20 -10.97 16.25
CA ASP A 152 2.09 -10.47 17.31
C ASP A 152 1.77 -11.11 18.67
N LEU A 153 2.76 -11.79 19.25
CA LEU A 153 2.61 -12.57 20.48
C LEU A 153 2.31 -11.69 21.71
N LEU A 154 2.90 -10.50 21.78
CA LEU A 154 2.68 -9.58 22.89
C LEU A 154 1.33 -8.88 22.76
N ALA A 155 0.95 -8.48 21.55
CA ALA A 155 -0.37 -7.91 21.25
C ALA A 155 -1.50 -8.89 21.59
N GLN A 156 -1.33 -10.18 21.27
CA GLN A 156 -2.30 -11.22 21.63
C GLN A 156 -2.50 -11.36 23.14
N ARG A 157 -1.46 -11.10 23.93
CA ARG A 157 -1.53 -11.15 25.39
C ARG A 157 -2.02 -9.83 26.01
N TRP A 158 -1.71 -8.70 25.38
CA TRP A 158 -2.09 -7.37 25.83
C TRP A 158 -2.58 -6.51 24.65
N VAL A 159 -3.88 -6.55 24.38
CA VAL A 159 -4.49 -5.88 23.22
C VAL A 159 -4.16 -4.39 23.11
N ARG A 160 -4.06 -3.68 24.25
CA ARG A 160 -3.72 -2.24 24.26
C ARG A 160 -2.33 -1.95 23.68
N TYR A 161 -1.41 -2.91 23.75
CA TYR A 161 -0.09 -2.80 23.10
C TYR A 161 -0.22 -2.59 21.59
N ALA A 162 -1.18 -3.25 20.93
CA ALA A 162 -1.40 -3.10 19.50
C ALA A 162 -1.74 -1.65 19.09
N TYR A 163 -2.38 -0.89 19.97
CA TYR A 163 -2.73 0.51 19.73
C TYR A 163 -1.58 1.48 20.03
N ILE A 164 -0.67 1.08 20.93
CA ILE A 164 0.46 1.91 21.36
C ILE A 164 1.67 1.70 20.45
N TYR A 165 1.85 0.50 19.90
CA TYR A 165 2.99 0.11 19.07
C TYR A 165 3.30 1.07 17.91
N PRO A 166 2.32 1.54 17.10
CA PRO A 166 2.59 2.50 16.03
C PRO A 166 3.25 3.80 16.52
N PHE A 167 2.88 4.25 17.71
CA PHE A 167 3.46 5.45 18.32
C PHE A 167 4.89 5.19 18.80
N ILE A 168 5.14 4.04 19.45
CA ILE A 168 6.48 3.65 19.89
C ILE A 168 7.44 3.62 18.71
N GLU A 169 7.04 2.95 17.62
CA GLU A 169 7.88 2.80 16.44
C GLU A 169 8.13 4.13 15.72
N THR A 170 7.09 4.94 15.52
CA THR A 170 7.22 6.26 14.87
C THR A 170 8.11 7.17 15.71
N LEU A 171 7.90 7.21 17.03
CA LEU A 171 8.69 8.03 17.94
C LEU A 171 10.14 7.56 18.01
N ALA A 172 10.37 6.24 18.03
CA ALA A 172 11.71 5.68 17.96
C ALA A 172 12.43 6.11 16.66
N GLY A 173 11.79 5.98 15.50
CA GLY A 173 12.37 6.43 14.23
C GLY A 173 12.72 7.93 14.21
N LEU A 174 11.83 8.78 14.73
CA LEU A 174 12.06 10.23 14.83
C LEU A 174 13.25 10.57 15.74
N LEU A 175 13.30 9.97 16.93
CA LEU A 175 14.32 10.24 17.94
C LEU A 175 15.69 9.65 17.53
N MET A 176 15.70 8.46 16.93
CA MET A 176 16.90 7.82 16.41
C MET A 176 17.51 8.60 15.23
N MET A 177 16.69 9.24 14.39
CA MET A 177 17.15 10.07 13.26
C MET A 177 18.06 11.22 13.73
N VAL A 178 17.68 11.90 14.80
CA VAL A 178 18.42 13.04 15.37
C VAL A 178 19.40 12.62 16.48
N GLY A 179 19.43 11.34 16.86
CA GLY A 179 20.26 10.84 17.96
C GLY A 179 19.82 11.31 19.35
N ALA A 180 18.57 11.73 19.52
CA ALA A 180 18.03 12.18 20.80
C ALA A 180 17.40 11.02 21.57
N PHE A 181 17.47 11.03 22.90
CA PHE A 181 16.83 10.03 23.78
C PHE A 181 17.14 8.56 23.43
N THR A 182 18.28 8.30 22.78
CA THR A 182 18.69 6.98 22.30
C THR A 182 18.85 5.97 23.42
N ILE A 183 19.27 6.43 24.61
CA ILE A 183 19.39 5.59 25.82
C ILE A 183 18.07 4.94 26.24
N VAL A 184 16.93 5.59 25.95
CA VAL A 184 15.59 5.06 26.27
C VAL A 184 14.99 4.37 25.05
N MET A 185 15.06 5.01 23.88
CA MET A 185 14.37 4.52 22.69
C MET A 185 15.04 3.30 22.07
N ALA A 186 16.37 3.18 22.13
CA ALA A 186 17.04 2.02 21.57
C ALA A 186 16.69 0.73 22.35
N PRO A 187 16.71 0.68 23.70
CA PRO A 187 16.23 -0.50 24.43
C PRO A 187 14.76 -0.84 24.16
N VAL A 188 13.87 0.17 24.13
CA VAL A 188 12.44 -0.03 23.83
C VAL A 188 12.27 -0.65 22.44
N THR A 189 12.96 -0.10 21.44
CA THR A 189 12.94 -0.60 20.06
C THR A 189 13.51 -2.01 19.96
N LEU A 190 14.58 -2.31 20.68
CA LEU A 190 15.22 -3.62 20.67
C LEU A 190 14.29 -4.70 21.23
N ILE A 191 13.61 -4.41 22.34
CA ILE A 191 12.61 -5.32 22.93
C ILE A 191 11.44 -5.50 21.97
N ALA A 192 10.85 -4.42 21.48
CA ALA A 192 9.69 -4.45 20.60
C ALA A 192 9.99 -5.20 19.28
N ALA A 193 11.16 -4.92 18.67
CA ALA A 193 11.59 -5.56 17.43
C ALA A 193 11.98 -7.03 17.63
N SER A 194 12.52 -7.41 18.79
CA SER A 194 12.81 -8.82 19.11
C SER A 194 11.51 -9.62 19.17
N ILE A 195 10.51 -9.09 19.89
CA ILE A 195 9.20 -9.71 20.02
C ILE A 195 8.51 -9.78 18.66
N GLY A 196 8.56 -8.69 17.88
CA GLY A 196 7.99 -8.62 16.53
C GLY A 196 8.65 -9.63 15.58
N ALA A 197 9.98 -9.70 15.56
CA ALA A 197 10.73 -10.66 14.74
C ALA A 197 10.36 -12.11 15.07
N LEU A 198 10.33 -12.47 16.36
CA LEU A 198 9.92 -13.80 16.80
C LEU A 198 8.46 -14.11 16.44
N SER A 199 7.58 -13.13 16.56
CA SER A 199 6.16 -13.26 16.22
C SER A 199 5.95 -13.50 14.73
N VAL A 200 6.60 -12.70 13.87
CA VAL A 200 6.55 -12.87 12.41
C VAL A 200 7.20 -14.19 12.00
N PHE A 201 8.35 -14.53 12.58
CA PHE A 201 9.04 -15.79 12.30
C PHE A 201 8.13 -16.99 12.60
N LYS A 202 7.50 -17.00 13.78
CA LYS A 202 6.53 -18.05 14.13
C LYS A 202 5.34 -18.08 13.17
N ALA A 203 4.68 -16.95 12.95
CA ALA A 203 3.46 -16.91 12.13
C ALA A 203 3.68 -17.33 10.68
N VAL A 204 4.84 -17.00 10.10
CA VAL A 204 5.14 -17.20 8.68
C VAL A 204 5.87 -18.52 8.44
N TYR A 205 6.90 -18.83 9.22
CA TYR A 205 7.76 -19.99 8.98
C TYR A 205 7.30 -21.25 9.71
N ILE A 206 6.70 -21.11 10.89
CA ILE A 206 6.20 -22.25 11.68
C ILE A 206 4.72 -22.50 11.34
N ASP A 207 3.88 -21.49 11.53
CA ASP A 207 2.43 -21.62 11.38
C ASP A 207 1.96 -21.55 9.91
N LYS A 208 2.87 -21.21 8.97
CA LYS A 208 2.63 -21.09 7.52
C LYS A 208 1.36 -20.30 7.17
N ARG A 209 1.09 -19.21 7.91
CA ARG A 209 -0.11 -18.39 7.70
C ARG A 209 0.10 -17.41 6.54
N ASP A 210 -0.82 -17.40 5.58
CA ASP A 210 -0.89 -16.39 4.52
C ASP A 210 -1.50 -15.08 5.06
N LEU A 211 -0.66 -14.27 5.70
CA LEU A 211 -1.05 -13.00 6.30
C LEU A 211 -0.62 -11.81 5.45
N LYS A 212 -1.46 -10.78 5.42
CA LYS A 212 -1.12 -9.48 4.82
C LYS A 212 -0.30 -8.64 5.80
N CYS A 213 0.63 -7.86 5.25
CA CYS A 213 1.51 -7.01 6.02
C CYS A 213 0.74 -5.84 6.67
N ALA A 214 0.81 -5.70 7.98
CA ALA A 214 0.21 -4.57 8.70
C ALA A 214 1.04 -3.27 8.55
N CYS A 215 2.30 -3.37 8.10
CA CYS A 215 3.25 -2.27 8.11
C CYS A 215 2.97 -1.17 7.08
N VAL A 216 2.06 -1.41 6.13
CA VAL A 216 1.66 -0.44 5.09
C VAL A 216 0.22 0.03 5.32
N GLY A 217 -0.29 -0.09 6.55
CA GLY A 217 -1.71 0.13 6.84
C GLY A 217 -2.56 -1.01 6.28
N GLY A 218 -3.70 -1.28 6.92
CA GLY A 218 -4.44 -2.53 6.72
C GLY A 218 -5.04 -2.77 5.31
N ASP A 219 -4.84 -1.88 4.34
CA ASP A 219 -5.30 -2.02 2.95
C ASP A 219 -4.26 -2.59 1.98
N SER A 220 -3.16 -3.11 2.51
CA SER A 220 -2.07 -3.61 1.69
C SER A 220 -2.30 -5.05 1.21
N LYS A 221 -2.06 -5.30 -0.08
CA LYS A 221 -1.93 -6.65 -0.66
C LYS A 221 -0.51 -7.20 -0.51
N VAL A 222 0.32 -6.59 0.32
CA VAL A 222 1.69 -7.04 0.55
C VAL A 222 1.67 -8.29 1.45
N PRO A 223 2.40 -9.35 1.11
CA PRO A 223 2.60 -10.47 2.02
C PRO A 223 3.48 -10.06 3.22
N LEU A 224 3.03 -10.39 4.43
CA LEU A 224 3.68 -10.03 5.70
C LEU A 224 5.13 -10.52 5.79
N GLY A 225 5.39 -11.73 5.27
CA GLY A 225 6.56 -12.55 5.58
C GLY A 225 7.92 -11.85 5.51
N PHE A 226 8.44 -11.69 4.30
CA PHE A 226 9.84 -11.26 4.12
C PHE A 226 10.06 -9.81 4.58
N ILE A 227 9.12 -8.90 4.31
CA ILE A 227 9.32 -7.47 4.56
C ILE A 227 9.24 -7.15 6.04
N SER A 228 8.23 -7.67 6.75
CA SER A 228 8.08 -7.37 8.18
C SER A 228 9.21 -7.99 8.99
N LEU A 229 9.71 -9.16 8.58
CA LEU A 229 10.91 -9.75 9.20
C LEU A 229 12.15 -8.87 8.96
N LEU A 230 12.37 -8.42 7.72
CA LEU A 230 13.49 -7.54 7.38
C LEU A 230 13.44 -6.22 8.17
N GLU A 231 12.25 -5.62 8.30
CA GLU A 231 12.01 -4.42 9.10
C GLU A 231 12.42 -4.61 10.56
N ASN A 232 11.93 -5.66 11.22
CA ASN A 232 12.29 -5.93 12.61
C ASN A 232 13.80 -6.19 12.77
N ILE A 233 14.44 -6.87 11.81
CA ILE A 233 15.91 -7.09 11.82
C ILE A 233 16.66 -5.76 11.68
N MET A 234 16.23 -4.88 10.77
CA MET A 234 16.85 -3.55 10.61
C MET A 234 16.69 -2.70 11.87
N MET A 235 15.52 -2.74 12.52
CA MET A 235 15.29 -2.07 13.80
C MET A 235 16.20 -2.61 14.90
N LEU A 236 16.35 -3.93 15.01
CA LEU A 236 17.27 -4.58 15.96
C LEU A 236 18.72 -4.17 15.74
N ALA A 237 19.18 -4.23 14.48
CA ALA A 237 20.54 -3.85 14.12
C ALA A 237 20.81 -2.38 14.43
N MET A 238 19.88 -1.48 14.06
CA MET A 238 20.03 -0.05 14.31
C MET A 238 19.99 0.28 15.80
N ALA A 239 19.05 -0.29 16.56
CA ALA A 239 18.98 -0.08 18.01
C ALA A 239 20.25 -0.54 18.72
N SER A 240 20.77 -1.72 18.34
CA SER A 240 22.02 -2.25 18.89
C SER A 240 23.22 -1.35 18.54
N TRP A 241 23.31 -0.91 17.29
CA TRP A 241 24.37 0.00 16.82
C TRP A 241 24.36 1.34 17.57
N MET A 242 23.17 1.92 17.77
CA MET A 242 23.05 3.19 18.49
C MET A 242 23.42 3.04 19.97
N LEU A 243 23.10 1.90 20.60
CA LEU A 243 23.55 1.60 21.96
C LEU A 243 25.08 1.49 22.04
N THR A 244 25.72 0.83 21.06
CA THR A 244 27.19 0.73 21.02
C THR A 244 27.90 2.05 20.75
N LYS A 245 27.25 3.03 20.12
CA LYS A 245 27.78 4.39 19.96
C LYS A 245 27.65 5.25 21.22
N LEU A 246 26.75 4.86 22.12
CA LEU A 246 26.44 5.62 23.34
C LEU A 246 27.30 5.19 24.53
N LEU A 247 27.66 3.89 24.58
CA LEU A 247 28.58 3.28 25.54
C LEU A 247 30.03 3.56 25.16
#